data_AF-A0A8T5J6A8-F1
#
_entry.id   AF-A0A8T5J6A8-F1
#
_cell.length_a   1.000
_cell.length_b   1.000
_cell.length_c   1.000
_cell.angle_alpha   90.00
_cell.angle_beta   90.00
_cell.angle_gamma   90.00
#
_symmetry.space_group_name_H-M   'P 1'
#
loop_
_entity.id
_entity.type
_entity.pdbx_description
1 polymer ?
#
loop_
_entity_poly.entity_id
_entity_poly.type
_entity_poly.pdbx_seq_one_letter_code
_entity_poly.pdbx_strand_id
1 'polypeptide(L)'
;MKTKFTLRDLFAVVLGLAFINVGVDHFVHPEWYEPIVPKILPSATFWVLLSGFFEALLGLLLIIPRTRSLASVGIAWMLVVLYWANFNMWYNDIPLNGTTYDDIWHVVRFVIQIILILAIAWVGEITPFKGKESKIDTMDVFKGRITSSGFESGDRIVVGAWKESPFGEFTDIMWAKKDGSRILIAPTKEVADYVDAMYSFDEIKIQNVGVVQQGRSLSVSCDSMELDFEWNRGWPIPFKRSLFFIATVELLFAKIFFGTQTHGVTKNQRKEWYAIDRVSKLTKASATIDGINAGELRPLSEPCKFGFSEAPKKPSSCEVRTHIL
;
A
#
# COMPACT_ATOMS: atom_id res chain seq x y z
N MET A 1 32.96 -18.79 2.68
CA MET A 1 31.88 -18.11 3.43
C MET A 1 31.31 -19.10 4.44
N LYS A 2 31.45 -18.86 5.75
CA LYS A 2 30.70 -19.65 6.75
C LYS A 2 29.26 -19.14 6.73
N THR A 3 28.33 -19.91 6.18
CA THR A 3 26.90 -19.63 6.28
C THR A 3 26.53 -19.71 7.76
N LYS A 4 26.42 -18.57 8.44
CA LYS A 4 25.94 -18.54 9.83
C LYS A 4 24.45 -18.86 9.78
N PHE A 5 24.07 -20.03 10.27
CA PHE A 5 22.68 -20.42 10.43
C PHE A 5 22.04 -19.52 11.49
N THR A 6 21.02 -18.77 11.11
CA THR A 6 20.31 -17.83 11.98
C THR A 6 19.09 -18.48 12.62
N LEU A 7 18.54 -17.85 13.67
CA LEU A 7 17.26 -18.30 14.25
C LEU A 7 16.13 -18.28 13.22
N ARG A 8 16.13 -17.31 12.30
CA ARG A 8 15.17 -17.25 11.19
C ARG A 8 15.30 -18.43 10.24
N ASP A 9 16.52 -18.91 10.00
CA ASP A 9 16.74 -20.10 9.16
C ASP A 9 16.18 -21.36 9.83
N LEU A 10 16.36 -21.49 11.16
CA LEU A 10 15.75 -22.59 11.92
C LEU A 10 14.22 -22.56 11.80
N PHE A 11 13.61 -21.41 12.06
CA PHE A 11 12.15 -21.25 11.97
C PHE A 11 11.63 -21.45 10.54
N ALA A 12 12.37 -21.00 9.52
CA ALA A 12 12.01 -21.23 8.12
C ALA A 12 11.97 -22.73 7.79
N VAL A 13 12.93 -23.51 8.28
CA VAL A 13 12.95 -24.96 8.12
C VAL A 13 11.78 -25.61 8.86
N VAL A 14 11.59 -25.30 10.15
CA VAL A 14 10.53 -25.90 10.97
C VAL A 14 9.14 -25.59 10.42
N LEU A 15 8.85 -24.31 10.17
CA LEU A 15 7.55 -23.90 9.64
C LEU A 15 7.37 -24.39 8.19
N GLY A 16 8.41 -24.32 7.37
CA GLY A 16 8.35 -24.79 5.99
C GLY A 16 8.02 -26.28 5.90
N LEU A 17 8.66 -27.11 6.73
CA LEU A 17 8.36 -28.54 6.82
C LEU A 17 6.94 -28.81 7.35
N ALA A 18 6.46 -28.01 8.31
CA ALA A 18 5.09 -28.11 8.81
C ALA A 18 4.06 -27.81 7.69
N PHE A 19 4.26 -26.73 6.92
CA PHE A 19 3.41 -26.41 5.76
C PHE A 19 3.47 -27.48 4.67
N ILE A 20 4.66 -28.05 4.40
CA ILE A 20 4.80 -29.16 3.46
C ILE A 20 4.01 -30.37 3.94
N ASN A 21 4.12 -30.72 5.23
CA ASN A 21 3.43 -31.88 5.78
C ASN A 21 1.91 -31.73 5.69
N VAL A 22 1.37 -30.59 6.12
CA VAL A 22 -0.08 -30.30 6.01
C VAL A 22 -0.51 -30.23 4.55
N GLY A 23 0.27 -29.57 3.69
CA GLY A 23 -0.05 -29.46 2.27
C GLY A 23 -0.08 -30.81 1.55
N VAL A 24 0.80 -31.74 1.93
CA VAL A 24 0.76 -33.13 1.46
C VAL A 24 -0.45 -33.88 2.01
N ASP A 25 -0.82 -33.66 3.28
CA ASP A 25 -1.96 -34.32 3.90
C ASP A 25 -3.29 -34.01 3.19
N HIS A 26 -3.44 -32.80 2.64
CA HIS A 26 -4.60 -32.46 1.80
C HIS A 26 -4.77 -33.38 0.57
N PHE A 27 -3.70 -34.00 0.07
CA PHE A 27 -3.76 -34.98 -1.03
C PHE A 27 -3.98 -36.41 -0.54
N VAL A 28 -3.56 -36.72 0.69
CA VAL A 28 -3.63 -38.07 1.26
C VAL A 28 -4.99 -38.31 1.94
N HIS A 29 -5.50 -37.31 2.66
CA HIS A 29 -6.74 -37.36 3.44
C HIS A 29 -7.65 -36.14 3.19
N PRO A 30 -8.03 -35.83 1.93
CA PRO A 30 -8.86 -34.66 1.61
C PRO A 30 -10.19 -34.63 2.37
N GLU A 31 -10.78 -35.79 2.64
CA GLU A 31 -12.08 -35.97 3.31
C GLU A 31 -12.14 -35.35 4.71
N TRP A 32 -10.99 -35.15 5.37
CA TRP A 32 -10.93 -34.47 6.66
C TRP A 32 -11.19 -32.96 6.54
N TYR A 33 -10.76 -32.37 5.42
CA TYR A 33 -10.81 -30.93 5.17
C TYR A 33 -12.05 -30.49 4.39
N GLU A 34 -12.60 -31.36 3.54
CA GLU A 34 -13.76 -31.07 2.70
C GLU A 34 -14.98 -30.49 3.46
N PRO A 35 -15.36 -30.99 4.67
CA PRO A 35 -16.55 -30.51 5.37
C PRO A 35 -16.51 -29.02 5.71
N ILE A 36 -15.32 -28.48 5.96
CA ILE A 36 -15.16 -27.08 6.41
C ILE A 36 -15.08 -26.09 5.25
N VAL A 37 -14.98 -26.57 4.00
CA VAL A 37 -14.99 -25.71 2.81
C VAL A 37 -16.37 -25.03 2.68
N PRO A 38 -16.44 -23.69 2.51
CA PRO A 38 -17.70 -22.99 2.31
C PRO A 38 -18.49 -23.54 1.12
N LYS A 39 -19.78 -23.88 1.34
CA LYS A 39 -20.66 -24.50 0.31
C LYS A 39 -20.87 -23.65 -0.96
N ILE A 40 -20.56 -22.35 -0.92
CA ILE A 40 -20.61 -21.46 -2.08
C ILE A 40 -19.51 -21.78 -3.11
N LEU A 41 -18.43 -22.42 -2.67
CA LEU A 41 -17.33 -22.80 -3.54
C LEU A 41 -17.66 -24.12 -4.27
N PRO A 42 -17.44 -24.20 -5.59
CA PRO A 42 -17.69 -25.43 -6.34
C PRO A 42 -16.63 -26.47 -6.00
N SER A 43 -17.04 -27.72 -5.72
CA SER A 43 -16.18 -28.87 -5.39
C SER A 43 -15.22 -28.62 -4.22
N ALA A 44 -15.59 -29.08 -3.02
CA ALA A 44 -14.72 -28.99 -1.84
C ALA A 44 -13.34 -29.62 -2.08
N THR A 45 -13.31 -30.81 -2.68
CA THR A 45 -12.08 -31.54 -3.02
C THR A 45 -11.12 -30.70 -3.86
N PHE A 46 -11.61 -29.99 -4.88
CA PHE A 46 -10.75 -29.15 -5.72
C PHE A 46 -10.04 -28.08 -4.90
N TRP A 47 -10.76 -27.37 -4.03
CA TRP A 47 -10.19 -26.31 -3.21
C TRP A 47 -9.21 -26.83 -2.16
N VAL A 48 -9.49 -28.00 -1.56
CA VAL A 48 -8.60 -28.71 -0.63
C VAL A 48 -7.28 -29.07 -1.32
N LEU A 49 -7.33 -29.68 -2.51
CA LEU A 49 -6.12 -30.04 -3.26
C LEU A 49 -5.34 -28.80 -3.73
N LEU A 50 -6.05 -27.74 -4.15
CA LEU A 50 -5.43 -26.50 -4.60
C LEU A 50 -4.72 -25.78 -3.43
N SER A 51 -5.36 -25.69 -2.26
CA SER A 51 -4.71 -25.14 -1.07
C SER A 51 -3.52 -25.99 -0.65
N GLY A 52 -3.65 -27.32 -0.66
CA GLY A 52 -2.56 -28.24 -0.35
C GLY A 52 -1.34 -28.06 -1.25
N PHE A 53 -1.55 -27.88 -2.56
CA PHE A 53 -0.48 -27.57 -3.51
C PHE A 53 0.29 -26.31 -3.11
N PHE A 54 -0.43 -25.22 -2.84
CA PHE A 54 0.21 -23.95 -2.47
C PHE A 54 0.85 -24.00 -1.10
N GLU A 55 0.27 -24.70 -0.12
CA GLU A 55 0.87 -24.93 1.20
C GLU A 55 2.22 -25.63 1.07
N ALA A 56 2.28 -26.73 0.31
CA ALA A 56 3.51 -27.48 0.11
C ALA A 56 4.56 -26.67 -0.68
N LEU A 57 4.15 -26.02 -1.77
CA LEU A 57 5.05 -25.22 -2.59
C LEU A 57 5.62 -24.03 -1.80
N LEU A 58 4.77 -23.27 -1.10
CA LEU A 58 5.21 -22.13 -0.33
C LEU A 58 6.03 -22.54 0.88
N GLY A 59 5.70 -23.67 1.53
CA GLY A 59 6.51 -24.27 2.57
C GLY A 59 7.94 -24.58 2.09
N LEU A 60 8.09 -25.17 0.90
CA LEU A 60 9.39 -25.40 0.28
C LEU A 60 10.14 -24.09 -0.02
N LEU A 61 9.44 -23.10 -0.60
CA LEU A 61 10.03 -21.80 -0.93
C LEU A 61 10.41 -20.97 0.30
N LEU A 62 9.77 -21.20 1.46
CA LEU A 62 10.12 -20.56 2.72
C LEU A 62 11.51 -21.00 3.21
N ILE A 63 11.84 -22.28 3.03
CA ILE A 63 13.10 -22.88 3.44
C ILE A 63 14.27 -22.24 2.67
N ILE A 64 14.09 -22.00 1.37
CA ILE A 64 15.11 -21.45 0.48
C ILE A 64 15.31 -19.94 0.75
N PRO A 65 16.50 -19.48 1.23
CA PRO A 65 16.69 -18.09 1.66
C PRO A 65 16.38 -17.04 0.58
N ARG A 66 16.63 -17.37 -0.70
CA ARG A 66 16.39 -16.45 -1.83
C ARG A 66 14.91 -16.18 -2.10
N THR A 67 14.03 -17.12 -1.79
CA THR A 67 12.59 -17.05 -2.07
C THR A 67 11.77 -16.77 -0.81
N ARG A 68 12.39 -16.85 0.36
CA ARG A 68 11.75 -16.74 1.68
C ARG A 68 10.84 -15.53 1.84
N SER A 69 11.27 -14.34 1.44
CA SER A 69 10.46 -13.12 1.62
C SER A 69 9.16 -13.16 0.80
N LEU A 70 9.24 -13.65 -0.45
CA LEU A 70 8.08 -13.85 -1.31
C LEU A 70 7.17 -14.96 -0.77
N ALA A 71 7.76 -16.09 -0.36
CA ALA A 71 7.04 -17.21 0.25
C ALA A 71 6.29 -16.77 1.51
N SER A 72 6.91 -15.96 2.38
CA SER A 72 6.27 -15.43 3.58
C SER A 72 5.04 -14.56 3.28
N VAL A 73 5.06 -13.73 2.23
CA VAL A 73 3.86 -12.98 1.81
C VAL A 73 2.78 -13.92 1.28
N GLY A 74 3.16 -14.91 0.46
CA GLY A 74 2.24 -15.92 -0.04
C GLY A 74 1.56 -16.68 1.09
N ILE A 75 2.35 -17.18 2.06
CA ILE A 75 1.84 -17.92 3.22
C ILE A 75 0.95 -17.02 4.08
N ALA A 76 1.35 -15.79 4.37
CA ALA A 76 0.54 -14.87 5.16
C ALA A 76 -0.84 -14.65 4.53
N TRP A 77 -0.91 -14.41 3.22
CA TRP A 77 -2.18 -14.26 2.50
C TRP A 77 -2.99 -15.54 2.46
N MET A 78 -2.34 -16.66 2.20
CA MET A 78 -2.97 -17.97 2.21
C MET A 78 -3.59 -18.28 3.58
N LEU A 79 -2.90 -17.99 4.68
CA LEU A 79 -3.42 -18.14 6.04
C LEU A 79 -4.66 -17.25 6.28
N VAL A 80 -4.70 -16.03 5.74
CA VAL A 80 -5.89 -15.18 5.80
C VAL A 80 -7.05 -15.80 5.03
N VAL A 81 -6.80 -16.30 3.82
CA VAL A 81 -7.83 -16.94 2.97
C VAL A 81 -8.34 -18.26 3.59
N LEU A 82 -7.44 -19.14 4.05
CA LEU A 82 -7.78 -20.42 4.67
C LEU A 82 -8.46 -20.26 6.03
N TYR A 83 -8.28 -19.12 6.71
CA TYR A 83 -9.07 -18.84 7.90
C TYR A 83 -10.58 -18.76 7.60
N TRP A 84 -10.98 -18.47 6.36
CA TRP A 84 -12.40 -18.52 5.98
C TRP A 84 -13.02 -19.91 6.17
N ALA A 85 -12.29 -21.00 5.85
CA ALA A 85 -12.76 -22.36 6.10
C ALA A 85 -12.90 -22.63 7.62
N ASN A 86 -11.94 -22.16 8.41
CA ASN A 86 -11.98 -22.27 9.86
C ASN A 86 -13.12 -21.47 10.49
N PHE A 87 -13.42 -20.29 9.94
CA PHE A 87 -14.56 -19.48 10.35
C PHE A 87 -15.88 -20.12 9.92
N ASN A 88 -15.95 -20.71 8.72
CA ASN A 88 -17.13 -21.44 8.24
C ASN A 88 -17.47 -22.64 9.13
N MET A 89 -16.44 -23.37 9.59
CA MET A 89 -16.58 -24.43 10.58
C MET A 89 -17.14 -23.91 11.91
N TRP A 90 -16.61 -22.78 12.41
CA TRP A 90 -17.08 -22.16 13.66
C TRP A 90 -18.52 -21.67 13.54
N TYR A 91 -18.82 -20.87 12.51
CA TYR A 91 -20.11 -20.19 12.37
C TYR A 91 -21.28 -21.15 12.10
N ASN A 92 -21.02 -22.29 11.46
CA ASN A 92 -22.06 -23.27 11.10
C ASN A 92 -21.99 -24.55 11.95
N ASP A 93 -21.22 -24.56 13.04
CA ASP A 93 -21.05 -25.72 13.94
C ASP A 93 -20.73 -27.03 13.20
N ILE A 94 -19.81 -26.97 12.22
CA ILE A 94 -19.50 -28.12 11.37
C ILE A 94 -18.66 -29.12 12.17
N PRO A 95 -19.12 -30.37 12.38
CA PRO A 95 -18.35 -31.36 13.11
C PRO A 95 -17.17 -31.89 12.28
N LEU A 96 -16.02 -32.05 12.93
CA LEU A 96 -14.86 -32.76 12.37
C LEU A 96 -14.79 -34.14 13.01
N ASN A 97 -14.82 -35.21 12.22
CA ASN A 97 -14.84 -36.59 12.70
C ASN A 97 -15.96 -36.87 13.75
N GLY A 98 -17.10 -36.20 13.61
CA GLY A 98 -18.24 -36.36 14.50
C GLY A 98 -18.18 -35.55 15.80
N THR A 99 -17.15 -34.72 16.00
CA THR A 99 -17.05 -33.82 17.16
C THR A 99 -17.11 -32.35 16.73
N THR A 100 -17.94 -31.57 17.41
CA THR A 100 -17.89 -30.10 17.36
C THR A 100 -16.97 -29.57 18.47
N TYR A 101 -16.52 -28.33 18.33
CA TYR A 101 -15.64 -27.68 19.31
C TYR A 101 -16.35 -26.51 19.96
N ASP A 102 -16.05 -26.26 21.24
CA ASP A 102 -16.52 -25.07 21.94
C ASP A 102 -15.90 -23.80 21.34
N ASP A 103 -16.61 -22.67 21.45
CA ASP A 103 -16.19 -21.34 20.97
C ASP A 103 -14.76 -20.97 21.35
N ILE A 104 -14.33 -21.34 22.56
CA ILE A 104 -12.98 -21.05 23.07
C ILE A 104 -11.89 -21.62 22.15
N TRP A 105 -12.09 -22.80 21.57
CA TRP A 105 -11.11 -23.44 20.71
C TRP A 105 -11.02 -22.78 19.33
N HIS A 106 -12.13 -22.23 18.84
CA HIS A 106 -12.14 -21.43 17.62
C HIS A 106 -11.41 -20.09 17.83
N VAL A 107 -11.60 -19.45 18.99
CA VAL A 107 -10.86 -18.25 19.38
C VAL A 107 -9.36 -18.54 19.53
N VAL A 108 -9.00 -19.64 20.21
CA VAL A 108 -7.60 -20.07 20.34
C VAL A 108 -6.98 -20.32 18.96
N ARG A 109 -7.68 -21.01 18.05
CA ARG A 109 -7.23 -21.24 16.68
C ARG A 109 -7.00 -19.92 15.94
N PHE A 110 -7.90 -18.94 16.08
CA PHE A 110 -7.75 -17.62 15.49
C PHE A 110 -6.50 -16.89 16.01
N VAL A 111 -6.26 -16.92 17.32
CA VAL A 111 -5.07 -16.31 17.92
C VAL A 111 -3.80 -16.99 17.43
N ILE A 112 -3.78 -18.33 17.35
CA ILE A 112 -2.66 -19.09 16.79
C ILE A 112 -2.42 -18.68 15.33
N GLN A 113 -3.47 -18.52 14.53
CA GLN A 113 -3.36 -18.07 13.14
C GLN A 113 -2.69 -16.70 13.02
N ILE A 114 -3.06 -15.75 13.88
CA ILE A 114 -2.43 -14.42 13.93
C ILE A 114 -0.94 -14.54 14.30
N ILE A 115 -0.61 -15.34 15.32
CA ILE A 115 0.78 -15.57 15.74
C ILE A 115 1.58 -16.20 14.61
N LEU A 116 1.01 -17.17 13.88
CA LEU A 116 1.66 -17.82 12.76
C LEU A 116 1.93 -16.85 11.60
N ILE A 117 0.96 -15.98 11.27
CA ILE A 117 1.14 -14.92 10.27
C ILE A 117 2.29 -13.99 10.69
N LEU A 118 2.34 -13.57 11.95
CA LEU A 118 3.41 -12.71 12.46
C LEU A 118 4.77 -13.42 12.47
N ALA A 119 4.82 -14.70 12.83
CA ALA A 119 6.04 -15.50 12.80
C ALA A 119 6.57 -15.65 11.36
N ILE A 120 5.69 -15.96 10.40
CA ILE A 120 6.03 -16.05 8.98
C ILE A 120 6.51 -14.69 8.44
N ALA A 121 5.87 -13.61 8.85
CA ALA A 121 6.29 -12.26 8.48
C ALA A 121 7.68 -11.92 9.02
N TRP A 122 7.96 -12.32 10.26
CA TRP A 122 9.28 -12.16 10.88
C TRP A 122 10.37 -13.00 10.22
N VAL A 123 10.06 -14.25 9.85
CA VAL A 123 10.98 -15.14 9.12
C VAL A 123 11.36 -14.57 7.75
N GLY A 124 10.37 -14.04 7.02
CA GLY A 124 10.56 -13.47 5.68
C GLY A 124 11.14 -12.06 5.66
N GLU A 125 11.38 -11.47 6.83
CA GLU A 125 11.71 -10.05 7.00
C GLU A 125 10.73 -9.14 6.25
N ILE A 126 9.46 -9.49 6.21
CA ILE A 126 8.45 -8.64 5.60
C ILE A 126 7.84 -7.75 6.68
N THR A 127 7.09 -6.73 6.27
CA THR A 127 6.39 -5.83 7.18
C THR A 127 5.65 -6.61 8.29
N PRO A 128 5.75 -6.20 9.57
CA PRO A 128 6.45 -5.00 10.09
C PRO A 128 7.93 -5.22 10.46
N PHE A 129 8.49 -6.40 10.17
CA PHE A 129 9.81 -6.84 10.67
C PHE A 129 10.98 -6.59 9.70
N LYS A 130 10.74 -5.91 8.57
CA LYS A 130 11.82 -5.52 7.66
C LYS A 130 12.71 -4.47 8.33
N GLY A 131 14.03 -4.68 8.26
CA GLY A 131 15.03 -3.70 8.67
C GLY A 131 15.20 -2.56 7.66
N LYS A 132 16.42 -2.05 7.51
CA LYS A 132 16.75 -1.02 6.50
C LYS A 132 16.59 -1.61 5.10
N GLU A 133 15.97 -0.85 4.20
CA GLU A 133 15.83 -1.23 2.80
C GLU A 133 17.18 -1.33 2.11
N SER A 134 17.32 -2.33 1.25
CA SER A 134 18.51 -2.45 0.40
C SER A 134 18.54 -1.28 -0.57
N LYS A 135 19.72 -0.68 -0.79
CA LYS A 135 19.93 0.45 -1.71
C LYS A 135 19.21 1.75 -1.35
N ILE A 136 18.67 1.90 -0.14
CA ILE A 136 18.04 3.18 0.24
C ILE A 136 19.00 4.37 0.17
N ASP A 137 20.30 4.13 0.33
CA ASP A 137 21.34 5.17 0.22
C ASP A 137 21.58 5.62 -1.24
N THR A 138 21.03 4.91 -2.23
CA THR A 138 21.10 5.29 -3.66
C THR A 138 19.75 5.73 -4.21
N MET A 139 18.74 5.90 -3.35
CA MET A 139 17.39 6.33 -3.75
C MET A 139 17.20 7.80 -3.44
N ASP A 140 16.47 8.51 -4.29
CA ASP A 140 15.94 9.82 -3.92
C ASP A 140 14.77 9.60 -2.96
N VAL A 141 14.79 10.30 -1.83
CA VAL A 141 13.75 10.19 -0.80
C VAL A 141 13.13 11.54 -0.56
N PHE A 142 11.82 11.62 -0.78
CA PHE A 142 11.02 12.79 -0.48
C PHE A 142 10.14 12.48 0.72
N LYS A 143 10.13 13.33 1.74
CA LYS A 143 9.23 13.22 2.89
C LYS A 143 8.42 14.48 3.02
N GLY A 144 7.11 14.32 3.05
CA GLY A 144 6.23 15.46 3.04
C GLY A 144 4.77 15.08 3.10
N ARG A 145 3.95 15.96 2.52
CA ARG A 145 2.51 15.79 2.44
C ARG A 145 2.04 16.07 1.03
N ILE A 146 1.27 15.15 0.47
CA ILE A 146 0.58 15.35 -0.81
C ILE A 146 -0.89 15.65 -0.50
N THR A 147 -1.38 16.78 -0.97
CA THR A 147 -2.79 17.20 -0.84
C THR A 147 -3.43 17.22 -2.21
N SER A 148 -4.52 16.48 -2.36
CA SER A 148 -5.27 16.37 -3.61
C SER A 148 -6.69 16.90 -3.44
N SER A 149 -7.11 17.79 -4.33
CA SER A 149 -8.43 18.40 -4.33
C SER A 149 -9.00 18.54 -5.75
N GLY A 150 -10.32 18.53 -5.83
CA GLY A 150 -11.07 18.90 -7.03
C GLY A 150 -12.04 20.03 -6.68
N PHE A 151 -12.36 20.87 -7.66
CA PHE A 151 -13.24 22.02 -7.47
C PHE A 151 -14.38 22.02 -8.50
N GLU A 152 -15.43 22.81 -8.22
CA GLU A 152 -16.62 22.92 -9.08
C GLU A 152 -16.31 23.46 -10.48
N SER A 153 -15.27 24.29 -10.63
CA SER A 153 -14.74 24.71 -11.92
C SER A 153 -14.32 23.55 -12.83
N GLY A 154 -14.07 22.36 -12.25
CA GLY A 154 -13.48 21.19 -12.92
C GLY A 154 -11.97 21.10 -12.76
N ASP A 155 -11.35 22.07 -12.09
CA ASP A 155 -9.92 22.06 -11.79
C ASP A 155 -9.60 21.02 -10.72
N ARG A 156 -8.51 20.28 -10.95
CA ARG A 156 -7.98 19.29 -10.02
C ARG A 156 -6.55 19.68 -9.69
N ILE A 157 -6.27 19.82 -8.40
CA ILE A 157 -5.02 20.38 -7.92
C ILE A 157 -4.39 19.37 -6.96
N VAL A 158 -3.12 19.08 -7.18
CA VAL A 158 -2.30 18.23 -6.31
C VAL A 158 -1.11 19.07 -5.86
N VAL A 159 -1.02 19.29 -4.56
CA VAL A 159 0.06 20.05 -3.92
C VAL A 159 0.99 19.08 -3.21
N GLY A 160 2.26 19.07 -3.60
CA GLY A 160 3.33 18.36 -2.89
C GLY A 160 4.09 19.32 -1.99
N ALA A 161 3.90 19.22 -0.67
CA ALA A 161 4.64 19.99 0.32
C ALA A 161 5.74 19.12 0.95
N TRP A 162 6.98 19.28 0.50
CA TRP A 162 8.11 18.42 0.82
C TRP A 162 9.03 19.05 1.87
N LYS A 163 9.12 18.43 3.04
CA LYS A 163 9.98 18.90 4.15
C LYS A 163 11.40 18.39 4.04
N GLU A 164 11.58 17.20 3.49
CA GLU A 164 12.89 16.62 3.20
C GLU A 164 12.90 16.13 1.76
N SER A 165 13.90 16.52 0.98
CA SER A 165 14.12 16.06 -0.39
C SER A 165 15.59 16.28 -0.80
N PRO A 166 16.03 15.72 -1.95
CA PRO A 166 17.33 16.04 -2.53
C PRO A 166 17.54 17.54 -2.84
N PHE A 167 16.47 18.30 -3.01
CA PHE A 167 16.48 19.73 -3.36
C PHE A 167 16.24 20.64 -2.14
N GLY A 168 16.20 20.09 -0.93
CA GLY A 168 15.80 20.82 0.28
C GLY A 168 14.28 20.84 0.49
N GLU A 169 13.80 21.77 1.31
CA GLU A 169 12.36 21.97 1.54
C GLU A 169 11.77 22.76 0.37
N PHE A 170 10.68 22.25 -0.23
CA PHE A 170 10.00 22.94 -1.33
C PHE A 170 8.53 22.53 -1.44
N THR A 171 7.74 23.33 -2.15
CA THR A 171 6.36 22.98 -2.51
C THR A 171 6.15 23.10 -4.01
N ASP A 172 5.57 22.08 -4.63
CA ASP A 172 5.15 22.07 -6.03
C ASP A 172 3.64 21.87 -6.16
N ILE A 173 3.07 22.34 -7.28
CA ILE A 173 1.65 22.23 -7.58
C ILE A 173 1.50 21.61 -8.96
N MET A 174 0.82 20.46 -9.02
CA MET A 174 0.37 19.84 -10.26
C MET A 174 -1.11 20.17 -10.45
N TRP A 175 -1.42 20.85 -11.54
CA TRP A 175 -2.76 21.34 -11.85
C TRP A 175 -3.27 20.73 -13.14
N ALA A 176 -4.38 20.00 -13.06
CA ALA A 176 -5.11 19.48 -14.20
C ALA A 176 -6.39 20.32 -14.40
N LYS A 177 -6.40 21.09 -15.49
CA LYS A 177 -7.53 21.94 -15.88
C LYS A 177 -8.75 21.13 -16.30
N LYS A 178 -9.89 21.80 -16.39
CA LYS A 178 -11.15 21.22 -16.91
C LYS A 178 -11.01 20.68 -18.34
N ASP A 179 -10.23 21.35 -19.19
CA ASP A 179 -9.98 20.95 -20.59
C ASP A 179 -9.00 19.76 -20.72
N GLY A 180 -8.41 19.32 -19.61
CA GLY A 180 -7.46 18.22 -19.56
C GLY A 180 -6.00 18.64 -19.65
N SER A 181 -5.69 19.94 -19.83
CA SER A 181 -4.30 20.40 -19.83
C SER A 181 -3.69 20.27 -18.43
N ARG A 182 -2.42 19.89 -18.37
CA ARG A 182 -1.66 19.66 -17.12
C ARG A 182 -0.55 20.69 -17.00
N ILE A 183 -0.55 21.42 -15.90
CA ILE A 183 0.41 22.46 -15.61
C ILE A 183 1.19 22.06 -14.37
N LEU A 184 2.51 22.14 -14.43
CA LEU A 184 3.39 22.06 -13.27
C LEU A 184 3.76 23.48 -12.83
N ILE A 185 3.54 23.81 -11.55
CA ILE A 185 4.09 25.02 -10.93
C ILE A 185 5.17 24.57 -9.94
N ALA A 186 6.41 25.00 -10.18
CA ALA A 186 7.57 24.61 -9.39
C ALA A 186 8.36 25.84 -8.93
N PRO A 187 9.02 25.79 -7.75
CA PRO A 187 9.72 26.94 -7.18
C PRO A 187 11.04 27.26 -7.87
N THR A 188 11.71 26.26 -8.44
CA THR A 188 12.98 26.41 -9.14
C THR A 188 12.98 25.58 -10.41
N LYS A 189 13.85 25.96 -11.35
CA LYS A 189 14.05 25.21 -12.60
C LYS A 189 14.52 23.77 -12.34
N GLU A 190 15.39 23.58 -11.34
CA GLU A 190 15.91 22.26 -10.99
C GLU A 190 14.81 21.30 -10.54
N VAL A 191 13.89 21.75 -9.68
CA VAL A 191 12.71 20.97 -9.27
C VAL A 191 11.81 20.69 -10.48
N ALA A 192 11.58 21.70 -11.32
CA ALA A 192 10.72 21.56 -12.50
C ALA A 192 11.26 20.49 -13.48
N ASP A 193 12.56 20.56 -13.80
CA ASP A 193 13.22 19.62 -14.70
C ASP A 193 13.17 18.18 -14.14
N TYR A 194 13.34 18.02 -12.82
CA TYR A 194 13.25 16.72 -12.16
C TYR A 194 11.84 16.13 -12.23
N VAL A 195 10.82 16.93 -11.89
CA VAL A 195 9.42 16.48 -11.84
C VAL A 195 8.89 16.20 -13.25
N ASP A 196 9.21 17.03 -14.26
CA ASP A 196 8.82 16.79 -15.66
C ASP A 196 9.49 15.56 -16.30
N ALA A 197 10.69 15.18 -15.82
CA ALA A 197 11.31 13.93 -16.24
C ALA A 197 10.52 12.69 -15.78
N MET A 198 9.78 12.79 -14.68
CA MET A 198 9.04 11.67 -14.09
C MET A 198 7.56 11.64 -14.50
N TYR A 199 6.95 12.80 -14.66
CA TYR A 199 5.53 12.99 -14.94
C TYR A 199 5.29 13.64 -16.31
N SER A 200 4.03 13.87 -16.67
CA SER A 200 3.63 14.44 -17.95
C SER A 200 2.86 15.74 -17.76
N PHE A 201 3.43 16.84 -18.26
CA PHE A 201 2.82 18.17 -18.25
C PHE A 201 2.80 18.76 -19.66
N ASP A 202 1.81 19.60 -19.90
CA ASP A 202 1.62 20.34 -21.15
C ASP A 202 2.21 21.76 -21.04
N GLU A 203 2.32 22.28 -19.80
CA GLU A 203 2.94 23.57 -19.48
C GLU A 203 3.70 23.49 -18.14
N ILE A 204 4.81 24.23 -18.03
CA ILE A 204 5.60 24.34 -16.80
C ILE A 204 5.77 25.82 -16.47
N LYS A 205 5.43 26.20 -15.24
CA LYS A 205 5.55 27.56 -14.70
C LYS A 205 6.53 27.55 -13.53
N ILE A 206 7.57 28.40 -13.61
CA ILE A 206 8.48 28.63 -12.49
C ILE A 206 7.98 29.83 -11.71
N GLN A 207 7.54 29.63 -10.47
CA GLN A 207 6.97 30.68 -9.62
C GLN A 207 7.41 30.47 -8.19
N ASN A 208 7.60 31.56 -7.42
CA ASN A 208 7.84 31.41 -5.99
C ASN A 208 6.57 30.88 -5.31
N VAL A 209 6.70 29.74 -4.61
CA VAL A 209 5.58 29.09 -3.94
C VAL A 209 5.70 29.33 -2.44
N GLY A 210 4.93 30.30 -1.93
CA GLY A 210 4.80 30.55 -0.50
C GLY A 210 3.98 29.46 0.17
N VAL A 211 4.45 28.93 1.30
CA VAL A 211 3.76 27.88 2.04
C VAL A 211 3.70 28.20 3.52
N VAL A 212 2.51 28.05 4.10
CA VAL A 212 2.28 28.18 5.54
C VAL A 212 1.51 26.95 6.01
N GLN A 213 2.19 26.09 6.76
CA GLN A 213 1.59 24.91 7.37
C GLN A 213 1.39 25.12 8.88
N GLN A 214 0.14 25.10 9.34
CA GLN A 214 -0.20 25.23 10.77
C GLN A 214 -1.08 24.07 11.24
N GLY A 215 -0.48 23.11 11.94
CA GLY A 215 -1.21 21.94 12.44
C GLY A 215 -1.84 21.11 11.32
N ARG A 216 -3.16 21.24 11.14
CA ARG A 216 -3.97 20.53 10.12
C ARG A 216 -4.48 21.44 9.00
N SER A 217 -3.84 22.58 8.81
CA SER A 217 -4.05 23.45 7.66
C SER A 217 -2.78 23.65 6.84
N LEU A 218 -2.97 23.92 5.55
CA LEU A 218 -1.94 24.27 4.60
C LEU A 218 -2.47 25.42 3.73
N SER A 219 -1.78 26.54 3.74
CA SER A 219 -2.00 27.64 2.81
C SER A 219 -0.84 27.71 1.85
N VAL A 220 -1.14 27.81 0.55
CA VAL A 220 -0.15 27.90 -0.53
C VAL A 220 -0.49 29.08 -1.42
N SER A 221 0.49 29.93 -1.71
CA SER A 221 0.32 31.07 -2.59
C SER A 221 1.44 31.14 -3.63
N CYS A 222 1.05 31.45 -4.86
CA CYS A 222 1.93 31.74 -5.98
C CYS A 222 1.22 32.73 -6.92
N ASP A 223 1.92 33.22 -7.94
CA ASP A 223 1.37 34.24 -8.85
C ASP A 223 0.09 33.78 -9.55
N SER A 224 -0.05 32.48 -9.83
CA SER A 224 -1.23 31.92 -10.50
C SER A 224 -2.35 31.48 -9.56
N MET A 225 -2.06 31.19 -8.29
CA MET A 225 -3.02 30.51 -7.40
C MET A 225 -2.84 30.85 -5.93
N GLU A 226 -3.97 30.96 -5.24
CA GLU A 226 -4.06 30.94 -3.77
C GLU A 226 -4.90 29.72 -3.35
N LEU A 227 -4.35 28.89 -2.47
CA LEU A 227 -4.94 27.63 -2.05
C LEU A 227 -4.95 27.55 -0.53
N ASP A 228 -6.07 27.18 0.06
CA ASP A 228 -6.16 26.85 1.48
C ASP A 228 -6.80 25.49 1.68
N PHE A 229 -6.21 24.70 2.56
CA PHE A 229 -6.65 23.35 2.89
C PHE A 229 -6.78 23.18 4.39
N GLU A 230 -7.85 22.52 4.83
CA GLU A 230 -7.99 21.98 6.18
C GLU A 230 -8.33 20.49 6.09
N TRP A 231 -7.73 19.66 6.94
CA TRP A 231 -8.03 18.23 7.00
C TRP A 231 -8.28 17.73 8.41
N ASN A 232 -8.96 16.58 8.54
CA ASN A 232 -9.16 15.92 9.83
C ASN A 232 -7.87 15.27 10.36
N ARG A 233 -7.90 14.73 11.59
CA ARG A 233 -6.72 14.06 12.19
C ARG A 233 -6.14 12.92 11.33
N GLY A 234 -6.97 12.32 10.48
CA GLY A 234 -6.62 11.18 9.66
C GLY A 234 -6.29 9.92 10.46
N TRP A 235 -6.07 8.84 9.73
CA TRP A 235 -5.62 7.57 10.29
C TRP A 235 -4.14 7.37 10.03
N PRO A 236 -3.29 7.23 11.07
CA PRO A 236 -1.91 6.83 10.89
C PRO A 236 -1.81 5.34 10.58
N ILE A 237 -0.80 4.96 9.81
CA ILE A 237 -0.44 3.55 9.62
C ILE A 237 0.61 3.19 10.69
N PRO A 238 0.30 2.28 11.63
CA PRO A 238 1.03 2.16 12.89
C PRO A 238 2.39 1.46 12.80
N PHE A 239 2.81 1.04 11.61
CA PHE A 239 4.06 0.32 11.40
C PHE A 239 4.76 0.77 10.11
N LYS A 240 6.09 0.66 10.12
CA LYS A 240 6.89 0.87 8.91
C LYS A 240 6.70 -0.32 7.97
N ARG A 241 6.57 -0.01 6.68
CA ARG A 241 6.35 -0.99 5.62
C ARG A 241 7.57 -1.06 4.73
N SER A 242 7.92 -2.27 4.30
CA SER A 242 8.97 -2.46 3.31
C SER A 242 8.53 -1.99 1.93
N LEU A 243 9.48 -1.64 1.06
CA LEU A 243 9.20 -1.29 -0.33
C LEU A 243 8.53 -2.45 -1.06
N PHE A 244 8.92 -3.68 -0.75
CA PHE A 244 8.27 -4.88 -1.26
C PHE A 244 6.80 -4.97 -0.83
N PHE A 245 6.48 -4.69 0.43
CA PHE A 245 5.11 -4.68 0.93
C PHE A 245 4.29 -3.57 0.27
N ILE A 246 4.88 -2.38 0.11
CA ILE A 246 4.23 -1.25 -0.55
C ILE A 246 3.90 -1.59 -2.01
N ALA A 247 4.82 -2.27 -2.71
CA ALA A 247 4.67 -2.67 -4.10
C ALA A 247 3.72 -3.84 -4.34
N THR A 248 3.32 -4.57 -3.30
CA THR A 248 2.51 -5.79 -3.43
C THR A 248 1.19 -5.66 -2.67
N VAL A 249 1.26 -5.74 -1.35
CA VAL A 249 0.10 -5.75 -0.45
C VAL A 249 -0.58 -4.40 -0.44
N GLU A 250 0.17 -3.32 -0.20
CA GLU A 250 -0.42 -1.98 -0.14
C GLU A 250 -0.93 -1.54 -1.51
N LEU A 251 -0.22 -1.87 -2.59
CA LEU A 251 -0.65 -1.58 -3.94
C LEU A 251 -2.01 -2.20 -4.26
N LEU A 252 -2.24 -3.45 -3.83
CA LEU A 252 -3.53 -4.12 -4.00
C LEU A 252 -4.64 -3.36 -3.28
N PHE A 253 -4.45 -3.02 -2.00
CA PHE A 253 -5.43 -2.31 -1.22
C PHE A 253 -5.65 -0.87 -1.68
N ALA A 254 -4.59 -0.18 -2.10
CA ALA A 254 -4.65 1.16 -2.68
C ALA A 254 -5.54 1.19 -3.93
N LYS A 255 -5.36 0.20 -4.83
CA LYS A 255 -6.19 0.04 -6.02
C LYS A 255 -7.66 -0.22 -5.69
N ILE A 256 -7.94 -1.11 -4.75
CA ILE A 256 -9.31 -1.48 -4.38
C ILE A 256 -10.05 -0.33 -3.68
N PHE A 257 -9.41 0.31 -2.70
CA PHE A 257 -10.11 1.26 -1.82
C PHE A 257 -9.99 2.73 -2.24
N PHE A 258 -8.90 3.09 -2.91
CA PHE A 258 -8.61 4.48 -3.25
C PHE A 258 -8.53 4.73 -4.77
N GLY A 259 -8.43 3.66 -5.58
CA GLY A 259 -8.20 3.78 -7.02
C GLY A 259 -6.81 4.33 -7.35
N THR A 260 -5.87 4.26 -6.40
CA THR A 260 -4.52 4.83 -6.52
C THR A 260 -3.47 3.72 -6.64
N GLN A 261 -2.25 4.10 -7.02
CA GLN A 261 -1.11 3.19 -7.10
C GLN A 261 0.00 3.66 -6.15
N THR A 262 0.47 2.78 -5.27
CA THR A 262 1.57 3.07 -4.33
C THR A 262 2.93 2.68 -4.89
N HIS A 263 2.98 2.02 -6.04
CA HIS A 263 4.22 1.64 -6.72
C HIS A 263 4.02 1.60 -8.24
N GLY A 264 5.00 2.06 -8.98
CA GLY A 264 4.99 2.06 -10.44
C GLY A 264 6.31 2.50 -11.04
N VAL A 265 6.27 2.69 -12.36
CA VAL A 265 7.40 3.15 -13.17
C VAL A 265 7.06 4.51 -13.75
N THR A 266 7.97 5.47 -13.62
CA THR A 266 7.85 6.83 -14.13
C THR A 266 8.17 6.92 -15.62
N LYS A 267 7.91 8.08 -16.23
CA LYS A 267 8.23 8.38 -17.64
C LYS A 267 9.69 8.07 -18.01
N ASN A 268 10.64 8.37 -17.13
CA ASN A 268 12.06 8.10 -17.29
C ASN A 268 12.53 6.71 -16.80
N GLN A 269 11.63 5.73 -16.70
CA GLN A 269 11.94 4.33 -16.33
C GLN A 269 12.46 4.13 -14.90
N ARG A 270 12.30 5.13 -14.02
CA ARG A 270 12.63 5.00 -12.60
C ARG A 270 11.48 4.34 -11.86
N LYS A 271 11.81 3.64 -10.77
CA LYS A 271 10.78 3.00 -9.92
C LYS A 271 10.45 3.91 -8.76
N GLU A 272 9.17 4.10 -8.52
CA GLU A 272 8.69 4.98 -7.46
C GLU A 272 7.77 4.22 -6.51
N TRP A 273 7.94 4.47 -5.21
CA TRP A 273 7.11 3.94 -4.14
C TRP A 273 6.57 5.07 -3.27
N TYR A 274 5.26 5.13 -3.08
CA TYR A 274 4.60 6.02 -2.11
C TYR A 274 4.30 5.27 -0.82
N ALA A 275 5.10 5.49 0.22
CA ALA A 275 4.84 4.98 1.55
C ALA A 275 3.90 5.95 2.30
N ILE A 276 2.59 5.68 2.27
CA ILE A 276 1.59 6.56 2.87
C ILE A 276 1.53 6.39 4.38
N ASP A 277 2.10 7.29 5.18
CA ASP A 277 2.17 7.14 6.64
C ASP A 277 0.87 7.57 7.35
N ARG A 278 0.12 8.49 6.75
CA ARG A 278 -1.18 8.94 7.27
C ARG A 278 -2.09 9.36 6.14
N VAL A 279 -3.36 8.95 6.21
CA VAL A 279 -4.41 9.42 5.30
C VAL A 279 -5.37 10.32 6.07
N SER A 280 -5.49 11.58 5.65
CA SER A 280 -6.47 12.52 6.20
C SER A 280 -7.48 12.94 5.12
N LYS A 281 -8.74 13.09 5.52
CA LYS A 281 -9.80 13.62 4.64
C LYS A 281 -9.76 15.14 4.69
N LEU A 282 -9.80 15.79 3.53
CA LEU A 282 -10.01 17.24 3.47
C LEU A 282 -11.41 17.59 4.00
N THR A 283 -11.45 18.51 4.96
CA THR A 283 -12.69 19.04 5.56
C THR A 283 -13.09 20.35 4.92
N LYS A 284 -12.11 21.16 4.51
CA LYS A 284 -12.30 22.36 3.70
C LYS A 284 -11.18 22.49 2.69
N ALA A 285 -11.50 23.06 1.54
CA ALA A 285 -10.52 23.49 0.56
C ALA A 285 -11.09 24.70 -0.17
N SER A 286 -10.27 25.73 -0.39
CA SER A 286 -10.56 26.85 -1.28
C SER A 286 -9.43 27.01 -2.28
N ALA A 287 -9.78 27.42 -3.50
CA ALA A 287 -8.82 27.77 -4.52
C ALA A 287 -9.29 29.02 -5.26
N THR A 288 -8.37 29.96 -5.41
CA THR A 288 -8.49 31.11 -6.30
C THR A 288 -7.43 30.95 -7.38
N ILE A 289 -7.85 30.88 -8.64
CA ILE A 289 -7.01 30.61 -9.80
C ILE A 289 -7.07 31.83 -10.71
N ASP A 290 -5.93 32.48 -10.95
CA ASP A 290 -5.83 33.71 -11.74
C ASP A 290 -6.90 34.77 -11.30
N GLY A 291 -7.14 34.86 -9.99
CA GLY A 291 -8.12 35.77 -9.38
C GLY A 291 -9.59 35.29 -9.39
N ILE A 292 -9.88 34.12 -9.97
CA ILE A 292 -11.23 33.55 -10.06
C ILE A 292 -11.39 32.43 -9.02
N ASN A 293 -12.46 32.48 -8.23
CA ASN A 293 -12.78 31.41 -7.29
C ASN A 293 -13.15 30.12 -8.04
N ALA A 294 -12.47 29.01 -7.72
CA ALA A 294 -12.68 27.70 -8.36
C ALA A 294 -14.00 27.01 -7.92
N GLY A 295 -14.72 27.60 -6.97
CA GLY A 295 -15.98 27.11 -6.42
C GLY A 295 -15.77 26.10 -5.29
N GLU A 296 -16.82 25.34 -4.98
CA GLU A 296 -16.80 24.41 -3.86
C GLU A 296 -15.92 23.19 -4.10
N LEU A 297 -15.42 22.60 -3.00
CA LEU A 297 -14.68 21.34 -3.01
C LEU A 297 -15.57 20.21 -3.56
N ARG A 298 -15.10 19.55 -4.63
CA ARG A 298 -15.77 18.42 -5.28
C ARG A 298 -14.87 17.17 -5.28
N PRO A 299 -15.47 15.96 -5.38
CA PRO A 299 -14.73 14.75 -5.69
C PRO A 299 -13.99 14.87 -7.03
N LEU A 300 -12.80 14.25 -7.12
CA LEU A 300 -12.05 14.13 -8.36
C LEU A 300 -12.70 13.05 -9.23
N SER A 301 -13.68 13.44 -10.03
CA SER A 301 -14.42 12.51 -10.92
C SER A 301 -13.59 12.10 -12.13
N GLU A 302 -12.80 13.03 -12.67
CA GLU A 302 -11.94 12.83 -13.84
C GLU A 302 -10.47 12.61 -13.41
N PRO A 303 -9.74 11.66 -14.02
CA PRO A 303 -8.33 11.40 -13.70
C PRO A 303 -7.41 12.56 -14.08
N CYS A 304 -6.42 12.85 -13.24
CA CYS A 304 -5.46 13.94 -13.45
C CYS A 304 -4.42 13.59 -14.52
N LYS A 305 -4.06 12.31 -14.67
CA LYS A 305 -3.13 11.81 -15.70
C LYS A 305 -1.73 12.45 -15.66
N PHE A 306 -1.21 12.76 -14.48
CA PHE A 306 0.17 13.26 -14.33
C PHE A 306 1.21 12.13 -14.49
N GLY A 307 0.91 10.91 -14.02
CA GLY A 307 1.85 9.79 -14.04
C GLY A 307 1.16 8.45 -13.84
N PHE A 308 1.89 7.48 -13.29
CA PHE A 308 1.35 6.13 -13.09
C PHE A 308 0.27 6.06 -12.00
N SER A 309 0.31 6.96 -11.01
CA SER A 309 -0.66 7.02 -9.93
C SER A 309 -1.63 8.17 -10.14
N GLU A 310 -2.88 7.94 -9.76
CA GLU A 310 -3.94 8.94 -9.77
C GLU A 310 -4.21 9.46 -8.37
N ALA A 311 -4.72 10.68 -8.29
CA ALA A 311 -5.24 11.21 -7.04
C ALA A 311 -6.52 10.45 -6.64
N PRO A 312 -6.75 10.20 -5.34
CA PRO A 312 -7.95 9.51 -4.88
C PRO A 312 -9.20 10.33 -5.19
N LYS A 313 -10.30 9.67 -5.59
CA LYS A 313 -11.58 10.33 -5.91
C LYS A 313 -12.08 11.26 -4.81
N LYS A 314 -11.85 10.89 -3.54
CA LYS A 314 -12.18 11.71 -2.39
C LYS A 314 -10.99 12.62 -2.07
N PRO A 315 -11.17 13.96 -2.04
CA PRO A 315 -10.12 14.90 -1.69
C PRO A 315 -9.47 14.54 -0.36
N SER A 316 -8.15 14.47 -0.36
CA SER A 316 -7.38 13.93 0.76
C SER A 316 -6.01 14.58 0.87
N SER A 317 -5.48 14.55 2.08
CA SER A 317 -4.15 15.04 2.39
C SER A 317 -3.38 13.95 3.12
N CYS A 318 -2.32 13.44 2.49
CA CYS A 318 -1.60 12.25 2.92
C CYS A 318 -0.17 12.58 3.32
N GLU A 319 0.25 12.16 4.52
CA GLU A 319 1.68 12.14 4.88
C GLU A 319 2.31 10.98 4.14
N VAL A 320 3.41 11.25 3.43
CA VAL A 320 4.01 10.28 2.54
C VAL A 320 5.53 10.38 2.57
N ARG A 321 6.17 9.23 2.43
CA ARG A 321 7.57 9.11 2.04
C ARG A 321 7.64 8.48 0.66
N THR A 322 8.13 9.25 -0.30
CA THR A 322 8.34 8.77 -1.67
C THR A 322 9.77 8.28 -1.80
N HIS A 323 9.94 7.06 -2.28
CA HIS A 323 11.25 6.49 -2.61
C HIS A 323 11.35 6.33 -4.12
N ILE A 324 12.43 6.82 -4.71
CA ILE A 324 12.64 6.76 -6.17
C ILE A 324 14.00 6.13 -6.44
N LEU A 325 13.98 5.04 -7.21
CA LEU A 325 15.17 4.33 -7.68
C LEU A 325 15.38 4.61 -9.16
#